data_AF-A0A6P6GI48-F1
#
_entry.id   AF-A0A6P6GI48-F1
#
_cell.length_a   1.000
_cell.length_b   1.000
_cell.length_c   1.000
_cell.angle_alpha   90.00
_cell.angle_beta   90.00
_cell.angle_gamma   90.00
#
_symmetry.space_group_name_H-M   'P 1'
#
loop_
_entity.id
_entity.type
_entity.pdbx_description
1 polymer ?
#
loop_
_entity_poly.entity_id
_entity_poly.type
_entity_poly.pdbx_seq_one_letter_code
_entity_poly.pdbx_strand_id
1 'polypeptide(L)'
;HTGTDKKLSLSLENEILDYLGKSSDTDSSSPAELLLSRSSRKTLVYLVLTLYHIYPDYDFSAVNAHQFFTEESWDGFKQIFDTYMFEASKEWIETSEGGSLLDALYKVLDEVVKLAECEIYSYNPDSDVDPFLERGAIWSFNFFFYNRKLKRVVSFRFCCLSNIVADGFLMDELRYEEDEEIFNDMDI
;
A
#
# COMPACT_ATOMS: atom_id res chain seq x y z
N HIS A 1 -5.05 -14.74 -15.37
CA HIS A 1 -5.54 -13.41 -15.77
C HIS A 1 -6.96 -13.52 -16.25
N THR A 2 -7.88 -13.23 -15.33
CA THR A 2 -9.32 -13.09 -15.51
C THR A 2 -9.61 -11.83 -16.36
N GLY A 3 -10.79 -11.70 -16.95
CA GLY A 3 -11.09 -10.67 -17.96
C GLY A 3 -10.99 -9.22 -17.45
N THR A 4 -11.34 -8.98 -16.19
CA THR A 4 -11.32 -7.66 -15.52
C THR A 4 -9.90 -7.12 -15.34
N ASP A 5 -8.98 -7.93 -14.78
CA ASP A 5 -7.58 -7.54 -14.60
C ASP A 5 -6.92 -7.12 -15.91
N LYS A 6 -7.23 -7.82 -17.01
CA LYS A 6 -6.67 -7.52 -18.33
C LYS A 6 -7.15 -6.18 -18.87
N LYS A 7 -8.41 -5.82 -18.63
CA LYS A 7 -8.98 -4.55 -19.07
C LYS A 7 -8.38 -3.40 -18.27
N LEU A 8 -8.30 -3.55 -16.94
CA LEU A 8 -7.68 -2.58 -16.04
C LEU A 8 -6.19 -2.39 -16.35
N SER A 9 -5.45 -3.48 -16.57
CA SER A 9 -4.03 -3.39 -16.91
C SER A 9 -3.78 -2.62 -18.21
N LEU A 10 -4.60 -2.84 -19.25
CA LEU A 10 -4.48 -2.12 -20.52
C LEU A 10 -4.82 -0.64 -20.37
N SER A 11 -5.84 -0.31 -19.59
CA SER A 11 -6.21 1.07 -19.30
C SER A 11 -5.05 1.81 -18.63
N LEU A 12 -4.47 1.18 -17.60
CA LEU A 12 -3.39 1.77 -16.81
C LEU A 12 -2.07 1.86 -17.60
N GLU A 13 -1.78 0.89 -18.47
CA GLU A 13 -0.61 0.98 -19.37
C GLU A 13 -0.70 2.22 -20.29
N ASN A 14 -1.90 2.56 -20.78
CA ASN A 14 -2.10 3.74 -21.61
C ASN A 14 -1.99 5.03 -20.79
N GLU A 15 -2.57 5.07 -19.59
CA GLU A 15 -2.48 6.22 -18.67
C GLU A 15 -1.02 6.54 -18.31
N ILE A 16 -0.26 5.54 -17.88
CA ILE A 16 1.16 5.69 -17.54
C ILE A 16 1.97 6.12 -18.78
N LEU A 17 1.63 5.61 -19.97
CA LEU A 17 2.27 6.02 -21.21
C LEU A 17 2.01 7.50 -21.54
N ASP A 18 0.75 7.94 -21.41
CA ASP A 18 0.36 9.34 -21.66
C ASP A 18 1.01 10.29 -20.67
N TYR A 19 1.13 9.91 -19.39
CA TYR A 19 1.83 10.70 -18.38
C TYR A 19 3.31 10.90 -18.74
N LEU A 20 4.02 9.82 -19.03
CA LEU A 20 5.45 9.89 -19.37
C LEU A 20 5.69 10.61 -20.71
N GLY A 21 4.74 10.52 -21.65
CA GLY A 21 4.77 11.27 -22.91
C GLY A 21 4.61 12.78 -22.74
N LYS A 22 3.93 13.24 -21.69
CA LYS A 22 3.78 14.68 -21.37
C LYS A 22 4.97 15.25 -20.58
N SER A 23 5.75 14.40 -19.91
CA SER A 23 6.89 14.80 -19.09
C SER A 23 8.14 15.22 -19.89
N SER A 24 8.21 14.96 -21.20
CA SER A 24 9.43 15.20 -22.00
C SER A 24 9.75 16.67 -22.27
N ASP A 25 8.84 17.60 -21.96
CA ASP A 25 8.95 19.02 -22.36
C ASP A 25 9.34 19.95 -21.19
N THR A 26 9.74 19.42 -20.04
CA THR A 26 10.14 20.24 -18.87
C THR A 26 11.46 19.75 -18.25
N ASP A 27 12.51 20.56 -18.41
CA ASP A 27 13.84 20.48 -17.76
C ASP A 27 13.75 20.64 -16.23
N SER A 28 13.13 19.68 -15.53
CA SER A 28 13.22 19.60 -14.08
C SER A 28 13.52 18.16 -13.66
N SER A 29 14.72 17.97 -13.12
CA SER A 29 15.20 16.73 -12.50
C SER A 29 14.41 16.41 -11.22
N SER A 30 13.19 15.90 -11.42
CA SER A 30 12.31 15.41 -10.37
C SER A 30 12.54 13.91 -10.13
N PRO A 31 12.37 13.40 -8.90
CA PRO A 31 12.42 11.95 -8.60
C PRO A 31 11.55 11.07 -9.53
N ALA A 32 10.57 11.67 -10.21
CA ALA A 32 9.77 11.05 -11.27
C ALA A 32 10.59 10.51 -12.47
N GLU A 33 11.81 11.02 -12.73
CA GLU A 33 12.64 10.56 -13.87
C GLU A 33 13.12 9.12 -13.73
N LEU A 34 13.23 8.57 -12.51
CA LEU A 34 13.70 7.19 -12.29
C LEU A 34 12.70 6.11 -12.75
N LEU A 35 11.46 6.48 -13.08
CA LEU A 35 10.40 5.54 -13.49
C LEU A 35 10.16 5.49 -15.01
N LEU A 36 10.98 6.17 -15.82
CA LEU A 36 10.83 6.25 -17.29
C LEU A 36 11.14 4.94 -18.04
N SER A 37 11.68 3.93 -17.37
CA SER A 37 12.02 2.66 -18.03
C SER A 37 10.78 1.83 -18.38
N ARG A 38 10.80 1.10 -19.50
CA ARG A 38 9.73 0.12 -19.84
C ARG A 38 9.50 -0.92 -18.73
N SER A 39 10.53 -1.19 -17.94
CA SER A 39 10.50 -2.11 -16.81
C SER A 39 9.64 -1.55 -15.68
N SER A 40 9.89 -0.30 -15.29
CA SER A 40 9.19 0.42 -14.24
C SER A 40 7.70 0.58 -14.54
N ARG A 41 7.33 0.82 -15.81
CA ARG A 41 5.91 0.90 -16.23
C ARG A 41 5.13 -0.38 -15.94
N LYS A 42 5.70 -1.54 -16.25
CA LYS A 42 5.04 -2.81 -15.93
C LYS A 42 4.94 -3.04 -14.43
N THR A 43 5.97 -2.67 -13.67
CA THR A 43 5.94 -2.75 -12.21
C THR A 43 4.80 -1.90 -11.63
N LEU A 44 4.71 -0.63 -12.03
CA LEU A 44 3.63 0.27 -11.61
C LEU A 44 2.24 -0.30 -11.89
N VAL A 45 2.06 -0.97 -13.04
CA VAL A 45 0.79 -1.64 -13.35
C VAL A 45 0.43 -2.70 -12.32
N TYR A 46 1.37 -3.56 -11.92
CA TYR A 46 1.11 -4.57 -10.89
C TYR A 46 0.85 -3.95 -9.52
N LEU A 47 1.55 -2.87 -9.18
CA LEU A 47 1.36 -2.17 -7.91
C LEU A 47 -0.04 -1.55 -7.82
N VAL A 48 -0.47 -0.80 -8.83
CA VAL A 48 -1.81 -0.18 -8.85
C VAL A 48 -2.91 -1.25 -8.97
N LEU A 49 -2.70 -2.34 -9.73
CA LEU A 49 -3.64 -3.48 -9.71
C LEU A 49 -3.78 -4.09 -8.30
N THR A 50 -2.71 -4.06 -7.51
CA THR A 50 -2.76 -4.49 -6.11
C THR A 50 -3.60 -3.51 -5.27
N LEU A 51 -3.48 -2.20 -5.51
CA LEU A 51 -4.37 -1.20 -4.86
C LEU A 51 -5.84 -1.48 -5.18
N TYR A 52 -6.19 -1.67 -6.46
CA TYR A 52 -7.55 -2.05 -6.88
C TYR A 52 -8.01 -3.40 -6.33
N HIS A 53 -7.11 -4.35 -6.07
CA HIS A 53 -7.48 -5.60 -5.42
C HIS A 53 -7.80 -5.41 -3.94
N ILE A 54 -7.13 -4.48 -3.27
CA ILE A 54 -7.34 -4.20 -1.84
C ILE A 54 -8.58 -3.31 -1.66
N TYR A 55 -8.77 -2.31 -2.52
CA TYR A 55 -9.93 -1.40 -2.53
C TYR A 55 -10.55 -1.30 -3.93
N PRO A 56 -11.44 -2.25 -4.31
CA PRO A 56 -12.01 -2.30 -5.67
C PRO A 56 -12.88 -1.10 -6.06
N ASP A 57 -13.47 -0.43 -5.07
CA ASP A 57 -14.43 0.66 -5.28
C ASP A 57 -13.77 2.05 -5.31
N TYR A 58 -12.47 2.15 -5.00
CA TYR A 58 -11.74 3.40 -5.05
C TYR A 58 -11.09 3.61 -6.42
N ASP A 59 -11.28 4.79 -7.00
CA ASP A 59 -10.72 5.13 -8.30
C ASP A 59 -9.27 5.61 -8.19
N PHE A 60 -8.33 4.68 -8.18
CA PHE A 60 -6.89 4.98 -8.17
C PHE A 60 -6.39 5.67 -9.45
N SER A 61 -7.15 5.63 -10.55
CA SER A 61 -6.78 6.30 -11.80
C SER A 61 -7.04 7.80 -11.73
N ALA A 62 -8.13 8.21 -11.08
CA ALA A 62 -8.46 9.62 -10.88
C ALA A 62 -7.38 10.39 -10.09
N VAL A 63 -6.66 9.69 -9.20
CA VAL A 63 -5.62 10.28 -8.34
C VAL A 63 -4.19 10.08 -8.85
N ASN A 64 -4.00 9.52 -10.05
CA ASN A 64 -2.67 9.19 -10.59
C ASN A 64 -1.81 8.39 -9.58
N ALA A 65 -2.37 7.33 -8.96
CA ALA A 65 -1.71 6.60 -7.86
C ALA A 65 -0.28 6.12 -8.18
N HIS A 66 0.03 5.92 -9.46
CA HIS A 66 1.37 5.58 -9.92
C HIS A 66 2.46 6.61 -9.52
N GLN A 67 2.09 7.86 -9.22
CA GLN A 67 3.01 8.92 -8.80
C GLN A 67 3.41 8.85 -7.32
N PHE A 68 2.64 8.13 -6.51
CA PHE A 68 2.84 8.06 -5.05
C PHE A 68 3.68 6.85 -4.62
N PHE A 69 4.18 6.07 -5.57
CA PHE A 69 5.12 5.00 -5.31
C PHE A 69 6.55 5.50 -5.31
N THR A 70 7.30 5.16 -4.27
CA THR A 70 8.74 5.39 -4.17
C THR A 70 9.45 4.04 -4.06
N GLU A 71 10.55 3.87 -4.78
CA GLU A 71 11.37 2.65 -4.69
C GLU A 71 12.21 2.67 -3.41
N GLU A 72 12.25 1.54 -2.72
CA GLU A 72 12.90 1.39 -1.44
C GLU A 72 13.93 0.26 -1.47
N SER A 73 14.93 0.37 -0.61
CA SER A 73 15.86 -0.73 -0.35
C SER A 73 15.41 -1.56 0.85
N TRP A 74 15.84 -2.82 0.89
CA TRP A 74 15.58 -3.67 2.06
C TRP A 74 16.17 -3.07 3.34
N ASP A 75 17.35 -2.45 3.26
CA ASP A 75 17.96 -1.78 4.42
C ASP A 75 17.18 -0.53 4.84
N GLY A 76 16.61 0.23 3.89
CA GLY A 76 15.70 1.34 4.17
C GLY A 76 14.44 0.88 4.89
N PHE A 77 13.80 -0.18 4.39
CA PHE A 77 12.67 -0.83 5.05
C PHE A 77 13.02 -1.26 6.48
N LYS A 78 14.16 -1.93 6.67
CA LYS A 78 14.62 -2.38 7.99
C LYS A 78 14.80 -1.22 8.97
N GLN A 79 15.43 -0.13 8.55
CA GLN A 79 15.62 1.04 9.40
C GLN A 79 14.28 1.63 9.86
N ILE A 80 13.31 1.72 8.95
CA ILE A 80 11.94 2.17 9.28
C ILE A 80 11.29 1.18 10.25
N PHE A 81 11.37 -0.11 9.96
CA PHE A 81 10.80 -1.16 10.81
C PHE A 81 11.39 -1.10 12.23
N ASP A 82 12.71 -1.12 12.36
CA ASP A 82 13.39 -1.10 13.66
C ASP A 82 13.08 0.18 14.46
N THR A 83 12.88 1.31 13.78
CA THR A 83 12.55 2.60 14.42
C THR A 83 11.10 2.66 14.90
N TYR A 84 10.15 2.32 14.02
CA TYR A 84 8.71 2.54 14.29
C TYR A 84 8.03 1.33 14.93
N MET A 85 8.49 0.11 14.64
CA MET A 85 7.99 -1.13 15.23
C MET A 85 8.84 -1.60 16.41
N PHE A 86 9.62 -0.70 17.04
CA PHE A 86 10.50 -1.02 18.16
C PHE A 86 9.75 -1.68 19.33
N GLU A 87 8.69 -1.04 19.83
CA GLU A 87 7.91 -1.55 20.97
C GLU A 87 7.19 -2.85 20.62
N ALA A 88 6.65 -2.98 19.40
CA ALA A 88 6.04 -4.23 18.93
C ALA A 88 7.07 -5.37 18.84
N SER A 89 8.29 -5.07 18.39
CA SER A 89 9.38 -6.04 18.32
C SER A 89 9.87 -6.46 19.70
N LYS A 90 9.86 -5.54 20.67
CA LYS A 90 10.17 -5.84 22.07
C LYS A 90 9.11 -6.76 22.68
N GLU A 91 7.83 -6.42 22.53
CA GLU A 91 6.71 -7.24 23.01
C GLU A 91 6.74 -8.65 22.40
N TRP A 92 7.07 -8.76 21.12
CA TRP A 92 7.25 -10.06 20.45
C TRP A 92 8.30 -10.93 21.12
N ILE A 93 9.45 -10.36 21.51
CA ILE A 93 10.54 -11.10 22.18
C ILE A 93 10.10 -11.56 23.58
N GLU A 94 9.31 -10.78 24.29
CA GLU A 94 8.81 -11.13 25.62
C GLU A 94 7.74 -12.23 25.58
N THR A 95 6.93 -12.26 24.53
CA THR A 95 5.79 -13.18 24.39
C THR A 95 6.07 -14.42 23.56
N SER A 96 7.08 -14.40 22.69
CA SER A 96 7.43 -15.51 21.82
C SER A 96 8.79 -16.11 22.16
N GLU A 97 8.91 -17.43 22.05
CA GLU A 97 10.20 -18.13 22.21
C GLU A 97 11.11 -18.00 20.97
N GLY A 98 10.70 -17.22 19.95
CA GLY A 98 11.21 -17.31 18.60
C GLY A 98 11.75 -15.99 18.04
N GLY A 99 13.07 -15.81 18.11
CA GLY A 99 13.83 -14.83 17.31
C GLY A 99 13.34 -13.38 17.32
N SER A 100 13.83 -12.57 16.39
CA SER A 100 13.31 -11.21 16.19
C SER A 100 12.04 -11.25 15.33
N LEU A 101 11.11 -10.31 15.57
CA LEU A 101 9.92 -10.13 14.74
C LEU A 101 10.27 -9.88 13.27
N LEU A 102 11.33 -9.10 13.03
CA LEU A 102 11.84 -8.81 11.68
C LEU A 102 12.33 -10.07 10.96
N ASP A 103 13.01 -10.99 11.66
CA ASP A 103 13.44 -12.27 11.08
C ASP A 103 12.26 -13.17 10.74
N ALA A 104 11.22 -13.18 11.58
CA ALA A 104 9.98 -13.91 11.30
C ALA A 104 9.30 -13.34 10.06
N LEU A 105 9.18 -12.01 9.96
CA LEU A 105 8.63 -11.33 8.79
C LEU A 105 9.46 -11.64 7.53
N TYR A 106 10.79 -11.58 7.61
CA TYR A 106 11.68 -11.91 6.49
C TYR A 106 11.42 -13.32 5.96
N LYS A 107 11.32 -14.31 6.84
CA LYS A 107 11.07 -15.71 6.45
C LYS A 107 9.73 -15.87 5.73
N VAL A 108 8.67 -15.26 6.24
CA VAL A 108 7.34 -15.31 5.63
C VAL A 108 7.34 -14.63 4.26
N LEU A 109 7.95 -13.45 4.15
CA LEU A 109 8.08 -12.75 2.87
C LEU A 109 8.90 -13.56 1.87
N ASP A 110 10.04 -14.14 2.27
CA ASP A 110 10.89 -14.91 1.38
C ASP A 110 10.23 -16.21 0.90
N GLU A 111 9.40 -16.84 1.74
CA GLU A 111 8.59 -17.99 1.34
C GLU A 111 7.61 -17.61 0.22
N VAL A 112 6.88 -16.50 0.39
CA VAL A 112 5.79 -16.10 -0.50
C VAL A 112 6.29 -15.44 -1.78
N VAL A 113 7.28 -14.55 -1.71
CA VAL A 113 7.72 -13.74 -2.86
C VAL A 113 9.19 -13.89 -3.23
N LYS A 114 10.00 -14.70 -2.52
CA LYS A 114 11.46 -14.78 -2.75
C LYS A 114 12.09 -13.40 -2.66
N LEU A 115 12.28 -12.94 -1.43
CA LEU A 115 12.52 -11.54 -1.09
C LEU A 115 13.82 -11.01 -1.71
N ALA A 116 14.83 -11.85 -1.88
CA ALA A 116 16.08 -11.50 -2.56
C ALA A 116 15.91 -11.14 -4.06
N GLU A 117 14.78 -11.51 -4.67
CA GLU A 117 14.45 -11.19 -6.06
C GLU A 117 13.33 -10.14 -6.18
N CYS A 118 12.98 -9.48 -5.07
CA CYS A 118 11.91 -8.48 -5.04
C CYS A 118 12.42 -7.06 -5.30
N GLU A 119 11.58 -6.28 -5.98
CA GLU A 119 11.61 -4.82 -5.96
C GLU A 119 10.69 -4.36 -4.81
N ILE A 120 11.15 -3.42 -3.99
CA ILE A 120 10.41 -2.94 -2.80
C ILE A 120 9.94 -1.52 -3.06
N TYR A 121 8.69 -1.23 -2.73
CA TYR A 121 8.11 0.09 -2.90
C TYR A 121 7.38 0.54 -1.65
N SER A 122 7.40 1.83 -1.37
CA SER A 122 6.49 2.50 -0.43
C SER A 122 5.39 3.22 -1.20
N TYR A 123 4.18 3.23 -0.67
CA TYR A 123 3.03 3.99 -1.20
C TYR A 123 2.63 5.07 -0.20
N ASN A 124 2.73 6.33 -0.61
CA ASN A 124 2.41 7.47 0.24
C ASN A 124 1.50 8.46 -0.50
N PRO A 125 0.16 8.26 -0.44
CA PRO A 125 -0.79 9.12 -1.13
C PRO A 125 -0.78 10.53 -0.53
N ASP A 126 -1.03 11.55 -1.37
CA ASP A 126 -1.15 12.94 -0.94
C ASP A 126 -2.60 13.34 -0.57
N SER A 127 -3.56 12.49 -0.93
CA SER A 127 -4.98 12.73 -0.81
C SER A 127 -5.56 12.23 0.50
N ASP A 128 -6.25 13.12 1.24
CA ASP A 128 -6.95 12.79 2.48
C ASP A 128 -8.14 11.82 2.30
N VAL A 129 -8.53 11.52 1.06
CA VAL A 129 -9.58 10.53 0.76
C VAL A 129 -9.02 9.18 0.34
N ASP A 130 -7.69 9.03 0.24
CA ASP A 130 -7.08 7.77 -0.14
C ASP A 130 -7.22 6.73 0.98
N PRO A 131 -7.70 5.51 0.68
CA PRO A 131 -7.94 4.48 1.69
C PRO A 131 -6.66 3.91 2.31
N PHE A 132 -5.47 4.17 1.75
CA PHE A 132 -4.19 3.83 2.37
C PHE A 132 -3.69 4.89 3.35
N LEU A 133 -4.36 6.04 3.44
CA LEU A 133 -4.11 7.04 4.46
C LEU A 133 -4.97 6.76 5.69
N GLU A 134 -4.33 6.20 6.73
CA GLU A 134 -5.00 5.89 8.00
C GLU A 134 -5.30 7.19 8.76
N ARG A 135 -6.56 7.65 8.74
CA ARG A 135 -6.96 8.89 9.42
C ARG A 135 -6.67 8.79 10.92
N GLY A 136 -6.02 9.82 11.47
CA GLY A 136 -5.71 9.88 12.90
C GLY A 136 -4.54 9.01 13.33
N ALA A 137 -3.86 8.33 12.40
CA ALA A 137 -2.60 7.67 12.70
C ALA A 137 -1.50 8.68 13.01
N ILE A 138 -0.71 8.37 14.05
CA ILE A 138 0.50 9.12 14.40
C ILE A 138 1.53 8.95 13.28
N TRP A 139 1.60 7.73 12.74
CA TRP A 139 2.38 7.38 11.56
C TRP A 139 1.76 6.15 10.90
N SER A 140 1.95 6.01 9.58
CA SER A 140 1.51 4.88 8.78
C SER A 140 2.49 4.61 7.65
N PHE A 141 2.73 3.34 7.35
CA PHE A 141 3.60 2.91 6.26
C PHE A 141 2.91 1.82 5.44
N ASN A 142 2.98 1.96 4.12
CA ASN A 142 2.43 1.02 3.16
C ASN A 142 3.54 0.51 2.25
N PHE A 143 4.07 -0.68 2.52
CA PHE A 143 5.11 -1.31 1.72
C PHE A 143 4.55 -2.37 0.77
N PHE A 144 5.18 -2.50 -0.39
CA PHE A 144 4.86 -3.48 -1.42
C PHE A 144 6.13 -4.21 -1.84
N PHE A 145 6.11 -5.53 -1.71
CA PHE A 145 7.19 -6.42 -2.14
C PHE A 145 6.77 -7.12 -3.41
N TYR A 146 7.39 -6.74 -4.53
CA TYR A 146 7.01 -7.23 -5.85
C TYR A 146 8.06 -8.15 -6.45
N ASN A 147 7.68 -9.41 -6.70
CA ASN A 147 8.49 -10.32 -7.50
C ASN A 147 7.97 -10.41 -8.93
N ARG A 148 8.79 -9.91 -9.87
CA ARG A 148 8.48 -9.87 -11.30
C ARG A 148 8.38 -11.22 -11.98
N LYS A 149 9.20 -12.19 -11.56
CA LYS A 149 9.19 -13.54 -12.14
C LYS A 149 7.92 -14.28 -11.75
N LEU A 150 7.50 -14.12 -10.49
CA LEU A 150 6.28 -14.72 -9.94
C LEU A 150 5.02 -13.93 -10.28
N LYS A 151 5.16 -12.66 -10.73
CA LYS A 151 4.05 -11.71 -10.91
C LYS A 151 3.20 -11.58 -9.65
N ARG A 152 3.86 -11.54 -8.50
CA ARG A 152 3.24 -11.57 -7.18
C ARG A 152 3.68 -10.37 -6.38
N VAL A 153 2.71 -9.72 -5.74
CA VAL A 153 2.92 -8.58 -4.85
C VAL A 153 2.43 -8.99 -3.46
N VAL A 154 3.20 -8.67 -2.42
CA VAL A 154 2.74 -8.70 -1.04
C VAL A 154 2.69 -7.27 -0.55
N SER A 155 1.54 -6.85 -0.03
CA SER A 155 1.40 -5.58 0.69
C SER A 155 1.62 -5.82 2.18
N PHE A 156 2.44 -5.00 2.82
CA PHE A 156 2.65 -4.98 4.26
C PHE A 156 2.40 -3.57 4.77
N ARG A 157 1.42 -3.43 5.65
CA ARG A 157 0.99 -2.16 6.22
C ARG A 157 1.11 -2.21 7.72
N PHE A 158 1.62 -1.13 8.30
CA PHE A 158 1.67 -0.96 9.74
C PHE A 158 1.58 0.52 10.08
N CYS A 159 0.84 0.82 11.14
CA CYS A 159 0.55 2.16 11.59
C CYS A 159 0.46 2.17 13.12
N CYS A 160 0.48 3.37 13.69
CA CYS A 160 0.22 3.57 15.11
C CYS A 160 -0.91 4.56 15.30
N LEU A 161 -1.90 4.15 16.07
CA LEU A 161 -3.04 4.95 16.45
C LEU A 161 -2.87 5.39 17.90
N SER A 162 -3.36 6.59 18.20
CA SER A 162 -3.54 7.00 19.59
C SER A 162 -4.81 6.37 20.15
N ASN A 163 -4.73 5.70 21.29
CA ASN A 163 -5.91 5.15 21.97
C ASN A 163 -6.93 6.23 22.37
N ILE A 164 -6.50 7.49 22.48
CA ILE A 164 -7.39 8.62 22.75
C ILE A 164 -8.35 8.87 21.57
N VAL A 165 -7.88 8.62 20.35
CA VAL A 165 -8.62 8.83 19.10
C VAL A 165 -9.34 7.54 18.67
N ALA A 166 -8.76 6.38 18.93
CA ALA A 166 -9.35 5.08 18.61
C ALA A 166 -10.69 4.86 19.32
N ASP A 167 -10.83 5.24 20.59
CA ASP A 167 -12.12 5.19 21.30
C ASP A 167 -13.18 6.12 20.69
N GLY A 168 -12.77 7.20 20.03
CA GLY A 168 -13.68 8.13 19.34
C GLY A 168 -14.10 7.65 17.95
N PHE A 169 -13.20 6.99 17.21
CA PHE A 169 -13.49 6.43 15.88
C PHE A 169 -14.27 5.12 15.93
N LEU A 170 -13.97 4.22 16.89
CA LEU A 170 -14.77 3.00 17.11
C LEU A 170 -16.23 3.34 17.47
N MET A 171 -16.46 4.47 18.13
CA MET A 171 -17.80 4.99 18.40
C MET A 171 -18.51 5.58 17.17
N ASP A 172 -17.78 6.00 16.14
CA ASP A 172 -18.37 6.53 14.89
C ASP A 172 -18.63 5.40 13.88
N GLU A 173 -17.80 4.36 13.85
CA GLU A 173 -18.02 3.14 13.06
C GLU A 173 -19.26 2.36 13.54
N LEU A 174 -19.50 2.32 14.87
CA LEU A 174 -20.73 1.75 15.44
C LEU A 174 -21.99 2.59 15.18
N ARG A 175 -21.87 3.88 14.86
CA ARG A 175 -23.04 4.73 14.53
C ARG A 175 -23.58 4.45 13.14
N TYR A 176 -22.76 3.98 12.20
CA TYR A 176 -23.24 3.56 10.89
C TYR A 176 -24.01 2.24 10.93
N GLU A 177 -23.80 1.39 11.95
CA GLU A 177 -24.58 0.16 12.15
C GLU A 177 -25.93 0.42 12.84
N GLU A 178 -26.03 1.41 13.74
CA GLU A 178 -27.30 1.73 14.41
C GLU A 178 -28.33 2.42 13.50
N ASP A 179 -27.90 3.11 12.44
CA ASP A 179 -28.83 3.82 11.53
C ASP A 179 -29.57 2.88 10.54
N GLU A 180 -29.15 1.62 10.38
CA GLU A 180 -29.91 0.62 9.61
C GLU A 180 -31.09 0.02 10.40
N GLU A 181 -31.09 0.10 11.74
CA GLU A 181 -32.20 -0.43 12.56
C GLU A 181 -33.40 0.52 12.64
N ILE A 182 -33.25 1.80 12.29
CA ILE A 182 -34.30 2.82 12.43
C ILE A 182 -35.45 2.63 11.41
N PHE A 183 -35.23 1.90 10.31
CA PHE A 183 -36.25 1.71 9.26
C PHE A 183 -36.98 0.36 9.33
N ASN A 184 -36.73 -0.49 10.33
CA ASN A 184 -37.39 -1.78 10.45
C ASN A 184 -38.80 -1.73 11.06
N ASP A 185 -39.28 -0.57 11.51
CA ASP A 185 -40.60 -0.39 12.15
C ASP A 185 -41.56 0.55 11.37
N MET A 186 -41.26 0.85 10.10
CA MET A 186 -42.27 1.46 9.21
C MET A 186 -43.10 0.35 8.53
N ASP A 187 -44.07 -0.16 9.30
CA ASP A 187 -45.15 -1.01 8.80
C ASP A 187 -45.90 -0.37 7.60
N ILE A 188 -46.30 -1.27 6.69
CA ILE A 188 -47.12 -1.13 5.47
C ILE A 188 -48.35 -0.23 5.60
#